data_AF-A0AAW6XTM8-F1
#
_entry.id   AF-A0AAW6XTM8-F1
#
_cell.length_a   1.000
_cell.length_b   1.000
_cell.length_c   1.000
_cell.angle_alpha   90.00
_cell.angle_beta   90.00
_cell.angle_gamma   90.00
#
_symmetry.space_group_name_H-M   'P 1'
#
loop_
_entity.id
_entity.type
_entity.pdbx_description
1 polymer ?
#
loop_
_entity_poly.entity_id
_entity_poly.type
_entity_poly.pdbx_seq_one_letter_code
_entity_poly.pdbx_strand_id
1 'polypeptide(L)'
;MHDCAMEYKECKNYGNYENNAIYNKNASSKSMFWMQIIANIVPIFANIALAIMACLQKSWMMLAMVVPSIMMYIACLIPQIIQYNVNKKSDNKNENNIKKHVETQFSKRISRQHVQGVPNTLVPINLEAILINNANQISSISNSKNIVNHATPPWKNVVYSWLKSSNESNKKLVAPIGISENGYFCLDLIRNGPHALVAGTTGSGKSVLLTSWCLALAFNYSPKSLQFVFMDFKGGATFDALSTLPHSIGNVGDLNLQHAVRALKGLEKELDRRERLVACQGCHDINQVKPYQPSLAIVIDEFHALKNQLPDYMNRLIRIASVGRSLGMHLIACTQNPMAQVNADMKANMSINICLRVRDAMQSHELLGSSCAASINPNNPGAAYCNTGDGIIALQCSQSRNKDSLIQAIKLAGKFYYYNQPKQLFSAPLPRYLGYSTIKNYCNNTFCNNKSSRFNSDFSYDLSKEDGLLIGLKDDGINLSEAILPTNLGNIAIIGGNKRGKTNLINVISKAIKSRNTYNNSQNIYILDNADSLLEPFSSDTKSQEFQSKLVNPKITVIFCAQNARHIRIPEQAPVRIIFPTGDAGTDTMLGIPSDLLKTLNVDDYQTPGRCVMVIPGSANLLQILSFT
;
A
#
# COMPACT_ATOMS: atom_id res chain seq x y z
N MET A 1 64.90 9.69 -15.72
CA MET A 1 64.77 9.83 -14.24
C MET A 1 64.40 11.25 -13.85
N HIS A 2 63.36 11.78 -14.49
CA HIS A 2 62.71 13.05 -14.15
C HIS A 2 61.18 12.86 -14.07
N ASP A 3 60.76 11.65 -13.67
CA ASP A 3 59.38 11.15 -13.75
C ASP A 3 58.84 10.69 -12.38
N CYS A 4 59.17 11.38 -11.27
CA CYS A 4 58.76 10.98 -9.92
C CYS A 4 57.95 12.05 -9.15
N ALA A 5 57.27 12.98 -9.83
CA ALA A 5 56.43 14.01 -9.18
C ALA A 5 54.98 14.10 -9.70
N MET A 6 54.54 13.17 -10.57
CA MET A 6 53.24 13.24 -11.27
C MET A 6 52.08 12.42 -10.67
N GLU A 7 52.30 11.40 -9.83
CA GLU A 7 51.22 10.44 -9.46
C GLU A 7 50.80 10.40 -7.99
N TYR A 8 51.16 11.42 -7.21
CA TYR A 8 50.47 11.76 -5.95
C TYR A 8 49.09 12.43 -6.23
N LYS A 9 48.64 12.48 -7.50
CA LYS A 9 47.44 13.16 -7.99
C LYS A 9 46.23 12.24 -8.25
N GLU A 10 46.40 10.91 -8.36
CA GLU A 10 45.30 10.03 -8.79
C GLU A 10 44.41 9.50 -7.65
N CYS A 11 44.91 9.42 -6.40
CA CYS A 11 44.12 8.94 -5.25
C CYS A 11 43.13 9.97 -4.65
N LYS A 12 42.92 11.14 -5.29
CA LYS A 12 41.99 12.19 -4.85
C LYS A 12 40.61 12.15 -5.54
N ASN A 13 40.40 11.24 -6.49
CA ASN A 13 39.30 11.35 -7.45
C ASN A 13 37.98 10.64 -7.13
N TYR A 14 37.87 9.79 -6.09
CA TYR A 14 36.61 9.11 -5.79
C TYR A 14 35.80 9.68 -4.61
N GLY A 15 36.40 10.53 -3.76
CA GLY A 15 35.67 11.28 -2.72
C GLY A 15 34.99 12.57 -3.22
N ASN A 16 35.14 12.88 -4.52
CA ASN A 16 34.66 14.11 -5.13
C ASN A 16 33.26 14.00 -5.75
N TYR A 17 32.69 12.82 -5.99
CA TYR A 17 31.42 12.72 -6.74
C TYR A 17 30.16 13.08 -5.94
N GLU A 18 30.09 12.79 -4.64
CA GLU A 18 28.91 13.12 -3.81
C GLU A 18 28.96 14.53 -3.21
N ASN A 19 30.15 15.00 -2.84
CA ASN A 19 30.33 16.43 -2.55
C ASN A 19 30.01 17.27 -3.79
N ASN A 20 30.33 16.79 -5.00
CA ASN A 20 29.96 17.48 -6.24
C ASN A 20 28.46 17.52 -6.51
N ALA A 21 27.60 16.62 -6.02
CA ALA A 21 26.15 16.73 -6.29
C ALA A 21 25.46 17.80 -5.41
N ILE A 22 25.90 17.92 -4.16
CA ILE A 22 25.40 18.94 -3.20
C ILE A 22 26.10 20.28 -3.43
N TYR A 23 27.40 20.28 -3.74
CA TYR A 23 28.04 21.47 -4.32
C TYR A 23 27.40 21.83 -5.65
N ASN A 24 27.02 20.90 -6.54
CA ASN A 24 26.41 21.27 -7.84
C ASN A 24 25.03 21.90 -7.71
N LYS A 25 24.28 21.70 -6.62
CA LYS A 25 23.01 22.44 -6.39
C LYS A 25 23.24 23.87 -5.88
N ASN A 26 24.22 24.05 -4.98
CA ASN A 26 24.62 25.39 -4.51
C ASN A 26 25.55 26.13 -5.49
N ALA A 27 26.27 25.38 -6.31
CA ALA A 27 27.09 25.84 -7.41
C ALA A 27 26.26 26.00 -8.67
N SER A 28 25.10 25.35 -8.86
CA SER A 28 24.17 25.72 -9.94
C SER A 28 23.46 27.02 -9.62
N SER A 29 23.07 27.29 -8.36
CA SER A 29 22.52 28.60 -8.00
C SER A 29 23.58 29.70 -8.07
N LYS A 30 24.82 29.44 -7.60
CA LYS A 30 25.95 30.37 -7.75
C LYS A 30 26.41 30.49 -9.21
N SER A 31 26.45 29.43 -10.00
CA SER A 31 26.88 29.46 -11.41
C SER A 31 25.82 30.09 -12.30
N MET A 32 24.54 29.89 -12.01
CA MET A 32 23.44 30.58 -12.72
C MET A 32 23.45 32.07 -12.40
N PHE A 33 23.79 32.46 -11.16
CA PHE A 33 24.03 33.86 -10.80
C PHE A 33 25.28 34.44 -11.49
N TRP A 34 26.41 33.72 -11.47
CA TRP A 34 27.63 34.17 -12.18
C TRP A 34 27.45 34.19 -13.70
N MET A 35 26.69 33.27 -14.30
CA MET A 35 26.34 33.31 -15.72
C MET A 35 25.46 34.53 -16.05
N GLN A 36 24.48 34.86 -15.21
CA GLN A 36 23.66 36.07 -15.39
C GLN A 36 24.49 37.34 -15.26
N ILE A 37 25.44 37.39 -14.33
CA ILE A 37 26.38 38.51 -14.20
C ILE A 37 27.31 38.60 -15.43
N ILE A 38 27.92 37.48 -15.84
CA ILE A 38 28.82 37.44 -17.00
C ILE A 38 28.08 37.86 -18.27
N ALA A 39 26.84 37.41 -18.46
CA ALA A 39 26.00 37.80 -19.60
C ALA A 39 25.72 39.31 -19.67
N ASN A 40 25.67 39.99 -18.51
CA ASN A 40 25.47 41.45 -18.44
C ASN A 40 26.80 42.24 -18.52
N ILE A 41 27.93 41.63 -18.19
CA ILE A 41 29.26 42.26 -18.24
C ILE A 41 29.78 42.37 -19.68
N VAL A 42 29.56 41.35 -20.52
CA VAL A 42 30.08 41.34 -21.91
C VAL A 42 29.54 42.53 -22.74
N PRO A 43 28.23 42.87 -22.72
CA PRO A 43 27.71 44.05 -23.41
C PRO A 43 28.28 45.38 -22.86
N ILE A 44 28.60 45.45 -21.57
CA ILE A 44 29.18 46.65 -20.95
C ILE A 44 30.58 46.91 -21.52
N PHE A 45 31.43 45.88 -21.60
CA PHE A 45 32.75 46.02 -22.20
C PHE A 45 32.69 46.39 -23.69
N ALA A 46 31.74 45.83 -24.44
CA ALA A 46 31.53 46.19 -25.84
C ALA A 46 31.11 47.67 -26.00
N ASN A 47 30.20 48.15 -25.17
CA ASN A 47 29.78 49.56 -25.18
C ASN A 47 30.89 50.50 -24.70
N ILE A 48 31.73 50.09 -23.75
CA ILE A 48 32.92 50.86 -23.33
C ILE A 48 33.95 50.92 -24.47
N ALA A 49 34.17 49.82 -25.20
CA ALA A 49 35.06 49.82 -26.36
C ALA A 49 34.53 50.74 -27.47
N LEU A 50 33.21 50.74 -27.73
CA LEU A 50 32.57 51.67 -28.65
C LEU A 50 32.68 53.14 -28.19
N ALA A 51 32.54 53.40 -26.89
CA ALA A 51 32.74 54.74 -26.35
C ALA A 51 34.19 55.22 -26.47
N ILE A 52 35.18 54.33 -26.22
CA ILE A 52 36.60 54.63 -26.41
C ILE A 52 36.90 54.88 -27.89
N MET A 53 36.36 54.07 -28.80
CA MET A 53 36.51 54.24 -30.24
C MET A 53 35.87 55.55 -30.72
N ALA A 54 34.69 55.90 -30.22
CA ALA A 54 34.02 57.17 -30.50
C ALA A 54 34.84 58.38 -30.00
N CYS A 55 35.47 58.27 -28.83
CA CYS A 55 36.40 59.28 -28.30
C CYS A 55 37.65 59.44 -29.18
N LEU A 56 38.24 58.33 -29.65
CA LEU A 56 39.41 58.34 -30.53
C LEU A 56 39.10 58.97 -31.90
N GLN A 57 37.88 58.76 -32.41
CA GLN A 57 37.43 59.34 -33.68
C GLN A 57 36.89 60.77 -33.55
N LYS A 58 36.89 61.36 -32.33
CA LYS A 58 36.29 62.68 -32.03
C LYS A 58 34.86 62.85 -32.54
N SER A 59 34.09 61.76 -32.64
CA SER A 59 32.71 61.78 -33.12
C SER A 59 31.73 61.81 -31.95
N TRP A 60 31.41 63.02 -31.50
CA TRP A 60 30.59 63.26 -30.30
C TRP A 60 29.14 62.72 -30.44
N MET A 61 28.60 62.65 -31.65
CA MET A 61 27.26 62.07 -31.89
C MET A 61 27.21 60.57 -31.58
N MET A 62 28.29 59.85 -31.86
CA MET A 62 28.35 58.40 -31.60
C MET A 62 28.40 58.12 -30.09
N LEU A 63 29.07 59.00 -29.33
CA LEU A 63 29.11 58.92 -27.86
C LEU A 63 27.72 59.12 -27.24
N ALA A 64 26.93 60.06 -27.76
CA ALA A 64 25.60 60.39 -27.25
C ALA A 64 24.60 59.21 -27.36
N MET A 65 24.78 58.31 -28.34
CA MET A 65 23.92 57.12 -28.50
C MET A 65 24.30 55.95 -27.58
N VAL A 66 25.54 55.92 -27.07
CA VAL A 66 26.07 54.80 -26.26
C VAL A 66 25.84 55.02 -24.76
N VAL A 67 25.69 56.27 -24.31
CA VAL A 67 25.47 56.59 -22.89
C VAL A 67 24.17 55.98 -22.33
N PRO A 68 23.01 56.05 -23.01
CA PRO A 68 21.75 55.48 -22.49
C PRO A 68 21.81 53.96 -22.33
N SER A 69 22.50 53.25 -23.23
CA SER A 69 22.62 51.79 -23.15
C SER A 69 23.47 51.38 -21.96
N ILE A 70 24.60 52.06 -21.70
CA ILE A 70 25.44 51.82 -20.53
C ILE A 70 24.67 52.05 -19.22
N MET A 71 23.89 53.14 -19.14
CA MET A 71 23.08 53.42 -17.95
C MET A 71 22.05 52.33 -17.65
N MET A 72 21.40 51.77 -18.69
CA MET A 72 20.42 50.70 -18.53
C MET A 72 21.06 49.41 -17.97
N TYR A 73 22.25 49.04 -18.44
CA TYR A 73 22.94 47.85 -17.94
C TYR A 73 23.42 48.00 -16.47
N ILE A 74 23.85 49.20 -16.07
CA ILE A 74 24.22 49.48 -14.67
C ILE A 74 22.99 49.38 -13.76
N ALA A 75 21.84 49.92 -14.20
CA ALA A 75 20.59 49.85 -13.45
C ALA A 75 20.10 48.40 -13.23
N CYS A 76 20.35 47.48 -14.17
CA CYS A 76 20.02 46.06 -14.03
C CYS A 76 20.96 45.28 -13.09
N LEU A 77 22.22 45.69 -12.95
CA LEU A 77 23.22 44.99 -12.12
C LEU A 77 23.06 45.26 -10.61
N ILE A 78 22.62 46.46 -10.23
CA ILE A 78 22.52 46.87 -8.83
C ILE A 78 21.55 45.96 -8.02
N PRO A 79 20.31 45.68 -8.47
CA PRO A 79 19.39 44.81 -7.74
C PRO A 79 19.89 43.37 -7.59
N GLN A 80 20.61 42.85 -8.59
CA GLN A 80 21.16 41.49 -8.58
C GLN A 80 22.24 41.33 -7.50
N ILE A 81 23.12 42.33 -7.35
CA ILE A 81 24.16 42.35 -6.30
C ILE A 81 23.54 42.44 -4.90
N ILE A 82 22.46 43.23 -4.76
CA ILE A 82 21.73 43.36 -3.49
C ILE A 82 21.10 42.02 -3.09
N GLN A 83 20.39 41.35 -4.00
CA GLN A 83 19.79 40.02 -3.73
C GLN A 83 20.84 38.98 -3.32
N TYR A 84 22.01 38.99 -3.94
CA TYR A 84 23.10 38.09 -3.57
C TYR A 84 23.61 38.32 -2.14
N ASN A 85 23.78 39.57 -1.73
CA ASN A 85 24.24 39.91 -0.39
C ASN A 85 23.19 39.57 0.69
N VAL A 86 21.90 39.67 0.37
CA VAL A 86 20.81 39.24 1.26
C VAL A 86 20.80 37.71 1.42
N ASN A 87 20.90 36.96 0.32
CA ASN A 87 20.94 35.49 0.34
C ASN A 87 22.20 34.96 1.05
N LYS A 88 23.36 35.62 0.86
CA LYS A 88 24.60 35.27 1.57
C LYS A 88 24.49 35.46 3.08
N LYS A 89 23.71 36.45 3.54
CA LYS A 89 23.45 36.67 4.98
C LYS A 89 22.45 35.66 5.56
N SER A 90 21.45 35.19 4.78
CA SER A 90 20.54 34.14 5.23
C SER A 90 21.21 32.76 5.28
N ASP A 91 22.07 32.44 4.32
CA ASP A 91 22.81 31.17 4.29
C ASP A 91 23.81 31.09 5.46
N ASN A 92 24.55 32.17 5.75
CA ASN A 92 25.46 32.20 6.91
C ASN A 92 24.73 32.14 8.27
N LYS A 93 23.49 32.63 8.37
CA LYS A 93 22.66 32.49 9.59
C LYS A 93 22.12 31.06 9.75
N ASN A 94 21.72 30.42 8.65
CA ASN A 94 21.24 29.03 8.67
C ASN A 94 22.37 28.02 8.89
N GLU A 95 23.54 28.20 8.27
CA GLU A 95 24.71 27.34 8.51
C GLU A 95 25.21 27.45 9.95
N ASN A 96 25.22 28.65 10.55
CA ASN A 96 25.66 28.81 11.94
C ASN A 96 24.65 28.27 12.96
N ASN A 97 23.35 28.29 12.66
CA ASN A 97 22.31 27.68 13.51
C ASN A 97 22.24 26.15 13.36
N ILE A 98 22.51 25.62 12.15
CA ILE A 98 22.58 24.18 11.89
C ILE A 98 23.88 23.59 12.46
N LYS A 99 25.03 24.25 12.31
CA LYS A 99 26.30 23.81 12.92
C LYS A 99 26.24 23.80 14.44
N LYS A 100 25.63 24.82 15.08
CA LYS A 100 25.48 24.83 16.55
C LYS A 100 24.56 23.74 17.11
N HIS A 101 23.58 23.26 16.35
CA HIS A 101 22.67 22.20 16.80
C HIS A 101 23.08 20.78 16.37
N VAL A 102 23.94 20.63 15.36
CA VAL A 102 24.36 19.31 14.83
C VAL A 102 25.80 18.94 15.25
N GLU A 103 26.68 19.89 15.54
CA GLU A 103 28.09 19.61 15.90
C GLU A 103 28.33 19.27 17.39
N THR A 104 27.31 19.26 18.26
CA THR A 104 27.53 18.91 19.67
C THR A 104 27.31 17.45 20.02
N GLN A 105 26.84 16.56 19.13
CA GLN A 105 26.64 15.15 19.51
C GLN A 105 27.00 14.04 18.51
N PHE A 106 27.29 14.26 17.22
CA PHE A 106 27.42 13.12 16.28
C PHE A 106 28.58 13.11 15.27
N SER A 107 29.48 14.10 15.23
CA SER A 107 30.52 14.18 14.18
C SER A 107 31.96 14.18 14.70
N LYS A 108 32.33 13.23 15.57
CA LYS A 108 33.74 12.85 15.77
C LYS A 108 33.88 11.33 15.82
N ARG A 109 33.89 10.69 14.64
CA ARG A 109 34.64 9.46 14.27
C ARG A 109 33.99 8.81 13.05
N ILE A 110 34.33 9.28 11.85
CA ILE A 110 34.25 8.44 10.66
C ILE A 110 35.59 8.60 9.93
N SER A 111 36.57 7.82 10.37
CA SER A 111 37.77 7.51 9.60
C SER A 111 37.52 6.15 8.95
N ARG A 112 37.62 6.08 7.62
CA ARG A 112 37.64 4.88 6.76
C ARG A 112 37.81 3.57 7.55
N GLN A 113 36.73 2.84 7.81
CA GLN A 113 36.79 1.50 8.37
C GLN A 113 36.68 0.48 7.23
N HIS A 114 37.69 -0.39 7.17
CA HIS A 114 37.58 -1.71 6.56
C HIS A 114 36.29 -2.38 7.03
N VAL A 115 35.57 -3.06 6.13
CA VAL A 115 34.45 -3.94 6.46
C VAL A 115 35.01 -5.09 7.32
N GLN A 116 35.06 -4.88 8.64
CA GLN A 116 35.30 -5.94 9.60
C GLN A 116 34.05 -6.83 9.64
N GLY A 117 34.25 -8.15 9.69
CA GLY A 117 33.15 -9.11 9.75
C GLY A 117 32.26 -8.85 10.97
N VAL A 118 30.96 -9.22 10.89
CA VAL A 118 30.02 -9.10 12.02
C VAL A 118 30.70 -9.63 13.29
N PRO A 119 30.96 -8.79 14.31
CA PRO A 119 31.70 -9.23 15.48
C PRO A 119 30.95 -10.39 16.14
N ASN A 120 31.65 -11.50 16.41
CA ASN A 120 31.11 -12.63 17.18
C ASN A 120 30.67 -12.24 18.61
N THR A 121 30.94 -11.00 19.03
CA THR A 121 30.55 -10.41 20.31
C THR A 121 29.15 -9.80 20.33
N LEU A 122 28.51 -9.60 19.16
CA LEU A 122 27.14 -9.07 19.09
C LEU A 122 26.13 -10.18 19.38
N VAL A 123 25.64 -10.23 20.63
CA VAL A 123 24.60 -11.16 21.08
C VAL A 123 23.22 -10.63 20.65
N PRO A 124 22.26 -11.50 20.25
CA PRO A 124 20.89 -11.09 19.96
C PRO A 124 20.28 -10.36 21.16
N ILE A 125 19.84 -9.12 20.96
CA ILE A 125 19.14 -8.36 21.99
C ILE A 125 17.63 -8.56 21.89
N ASN A 126 16.99 -8.56 23.05
CA ASN A 126 15.54 -8.61 23.15
C ASN A 126 14.93 -7.31 22.62
N LEU A 127 14.00 -7.44 21.69
CA LEU A 127 13.28 -6.31 21.13
C LEU A 127 12.61 -5.46 22.23
N GLU A 128 12.01 -6.12 23.23
CA GLU A 128 11.32 -5.48 24.36
C GLU A 128 12.26 -4.55 25.13
N ALA A 129 13.51 -4.97 25.33
CA ALA A 129 14.52 -4.17 26.03
C ALA A 129 14.89 -2.92 25.22
N ILE A 130 15.03 -3.04 23.90
CA ILE A 130 15.32 -1.88 23.03
C ILE A 130 14.14 -0.90 23.04
N LEU A 131 12.91 -1.39 22.93
CA LEU A 131 11.70 -0.56 22.90
C LEU A 131 11.49 0.19 24.22
N ILE A 132 11.70 -0.49 25.36
CA ILE A 132 11.57 0.11 26.70
C ILE A 132 12.70 1.11 26.97
N ASN A 133 13.95 0.80 26.60
CA ASN A 133 15.07 1.72 26.78
C ASN A 133 14.95 2.97 25.90
N ASN A 134 14.47 2.83 24.66
CA ASN A 134 14.15 3.97 23.81
C ASN A 134 12.98 4.80 24.37
N ALA A 135 12.01 4.19 25.06
CA ALA A 135 10.96 4.93 25.75
C ALA A 135 11.50 5.66 27.01
N ASN A 136 12.40 5.01 27.76
CA ASN A 136 12.89 5.48 29.06
C ASN A 136 14.09 6.45 28.98
N GLN A 137 14.97 6.39 27.98
CA GLN A 137 16.03 7.39 27.83
C GLN A 137 15.48 8.83 27.67
N ILE A 138 14.19 8.96 27.32
CA ILE A 138 13.51 10.25 27.15
C ILE A 138 12.78 10.71 28.43
N SER A 139 12.58 9.85 29.44
CA SER A 139 12.02 10.27 30.74
C SER A 139 13.04 10.98 31.65
N SER A 140 14.31 11.04 31.25
CA SER A 140 15.37 11.76 31.97
C SER A 140 15.22 13.30 31.97
N ILE A 141 14.22 13.85 31.29
CA ILE A 141 13.88 15.30 31.33
C ILE A 141 12.95 15.65 32.50
N SER A 142 12.33 14.68 33.18
CA SER A 142 11.60 14.93 34.43
C SER A 142 12.38 14.39 35.61
N ASN A 143 12.96 15.30 36.40
CA ASN A 143 13.44 15.04 37.74
C ASN A 143 12.33 14.40 38.59
N SER A 144 12.37 13.08 38.76
CA SER A 144 11.85 12.42 39.96
C SER A 144 12.61 11.13 40.23
N LYS A 145 13.67 11.25 41.04
CA LYS A 145 14.08 10.17 41.93
C LYS A 145 12.87 9.83 42.80
N ASN A 146 12.27 8.66 42.59
CA ASN A 146 11.17 8.02 43.33
C ASN A 146 9.96 7.69 42.44
N ILE A 147 10.11 6.75 41.50
CA ILE A 147 9.00 5.88 41.11
C ILE A 147 9.45 4.44 41.32
N VAL A 148 8.92 3.90 42.41
CA VAL A 148 9.01 2.53 42.86
C VAL A 148 8.58 1.55 41.76
N ASN A 149 9.28 0.42 41.72
CA ASN A 149 9.00 -0.87 41.10
C ASN A 149 7.51 -1.29 41.06
N HIS A 150 6.70 -0.65 40.23
CA HIS A 150 5.52 -1.27 39.65
C HIS A 150 5.74 -1.31 38.15
N ALA A 151 6.05 -2.51 37.62
CA ALA A 151 6.18 -2.75 36.20
C ALA A 151 4.94 -2.21 35.47
N THR A 152 5.09 -1.05 34.81
CA THR A 152 4.00 -0.46 34.05
C THR A 152 3.52 -1.50 33.04
N PRO A 153 2.21 -1.80 32.96
CA PRO A 153 1.74 -2.83 32.05
C PRO A 153 2.16 -2.46 30.62
N PRO A 154 2.71 -3.40 29.83
CA PRO A 154 3.40 -3.10 28.57
C PRO A 154 2.61 -2.24 27.58
N TRP A 155 1.27 -2.30 27.61
CA TRP A 155 0.40 -1.51 26.74
C TRP A 155 0.46 0.01 27.01
N LYS A 156 0.77 0.44 28.24
CA LYS A 156 0.91 1.88 28.55
C LYS A 156 2.10 2.50 27.83
N ASN A 157 3.18 1.74 27.68
CA ASN A 157 4.37 2.19 26.94
C ASN A 157 4.06 2.33 25.44
N VAL A 158 3.24 1.44 24.89
CA VAL A 158 2.73 1.55 23.52
C VAL A 158 1.93 2.84 23.34
N VAL A 159 0.97 3.10 24.23
CA VAL A 159 0.15 4.32 24.21
C VAL A 159 1.01 5.58 24.31
N TYR A 160 1.99 5.59 25.21
CA TYR A 160 2.94 6.70 25.33
C TYR A 160 3.72 6.94 24.04
N SER A 161 4.22 5.85 23.41
CA SER A 161 4.93 5.93 22.14
C SER A 161 4.05 6.50 21.01
N TRP A 162 2.78 6.07 20.95
CA TRP A 162 1.81 6.57 19.97
C TRP A 162 1.45 8.05 20.14
N LEU A 163 1.27 8.51 21.39
CA LEU A 163 1.05 9.94 21.66
C LEU A 163 2.23 10.78 21.19
N LYS A 164 3.44 10.33 21.49
CA LYS A 164 4.66 11.02 21.09
C LYS A 164 4.86 11.04 19.59
N SER A 165 4.66 9.91 18.91
CA SER A 165 4.85 9.80 17.47
C SER A 165 3.76 10.50 16.66
N SER A 166 2.57 10.74 17.23
CA SER A 166 1.46 11.41 16.53
C SER A 166 1.79 12.79 15.95
N ASN A 167 2.76 13.51 16.52
CA ASN A 167 3.21 14.82 16.03
C ASN A 167 4.20 14.74 14.85
N GLU A 168 4.84 13.58 14.65
CA GLU A 168 5.96 13.40 13.71
C GLU A 168 5.79 12.21 12.74
N SER A 169 4.72 11.42 12.87
CA SER A 169 4.56 10.14 12.19
C SER A 169 4.50 10.24 10.67
N ASN A 170 4.01 11.34 10.12
CA ASN A 170 3.97 11.58 8.67
C ASN A 170 5.35 11.89 8.06
N LYS A 171 6.40 12.05 8.88
CA LYS A 171 7.74 12.44 8.42
C LYS A 171 8.81 11.37 8.66
N LYS A 172 8.51 10.34 9.46
CA LYS A 172 9.45 9.27 9.81
C LYS A 172 8.74 8.00 10.26
N LEU A 173 9.28 6.85 9.87
CA LEU A 173 8.87 5.52 10.32
C LEU A 173 10.10 4.75 10.82
N VAL A 174 10.55 5.14 12.01
CA VAL A 174 11.77 4.62 12.63
C VAL A 174 11.46 3.39 13.47
N ALA A 175 12.17 2.31 13.19
CA ALA A 175 12.13 1.10 14.00
C ALA A 175 13.54 0.67 14.41
N PRO A 176 13.78 0.37 15.71
CA PRO A 176 14.96 -0.37 16.10
C PRO A 176 14.86 -1.79 15.54
N ILE A 177 15.86 -2.21 14.76
CA ILE A 177 15.90 -3.56 14.19
C ILE A 177 16.98 -4.42 14.81
N GLY A 178 17.98 -3.84 15.49
CA GLY A 178 19.10 -4.61 16.06
C GLY A 178 20.16 -3.76 16.75
N ILE A 179 21.35 -4.33 16.88
CA ILE A 179 22.56 -3.68 17.40
C ILE A 179 23.65 -3.73 16.34
N SER A 180 24.35 -2.62 16.18
CA SER A 180 25.61 -2.50 15.44
C SER A 180 26.77 -2.22 16.40
N GLU A 181 27.99 -2.15 15.89
CA GLU A 181 29.16 -1.74 16.69
C GLU A 181 28.98 -0.39 17.41
N ASN A 182 28.15 0.50 16.84
CA ASN A 182 27.89 1.83 17.37
C ASN A 182 26.67 1.89 18.31
N GLY A 183 26.11 0.74 18.71
CA GLY A 183 24.92 0.66 19.57
C GLY A 183 23.64 0.29 18.81
N TYR A 184 22.48 0.75 19.29
CA TYR A 184 21.19 0.41 18.68
C TYR A 184 21.11 0.86 17.22
N PHE A 185 20.83 -0.09 16.33
CA PHE A 185 20.62 0.17 14.91
C PHE A 185 19.13 0.40 14.65
N CYS A 186 18.79 1.61 14.26
CA CYS A 186 17.43 2.02 13.90
C CYS A 186 17.35 2.30 12.40
N LEU A 187 16.22 1.94 11.80
CA LEU A 187 15.98 2.10 10.37
C LEU A 187 14.71 2.92 10.15
N ASP A 188 14.79 3.95 9.31
CA ASP A 188 13.66 4.82 8.95
C ASP A 188 13.13 4.48 7.55
N LEU A 189 11.96 3.85 7.49
CA LEU A 189 11.32 3.46 6.22
C LEU A 189 10.97 4.66 5.32
N ILE A 190 10.81 5.87 5.85
CA ILE A 190 10.49 7.03 5.02
C ILE A 190 11.78 7.69 4.52
N ARG A 191 12.76 7.89 5.41
CA ARG A 191 13.99 8.64 5.09
C ARG A 191 15.05 7.82 4.38
N ASN A 192 15.33 6.60 4.85
CA ASN A 192 16.29 5.70 4.20
C ASN A 192 15.75 5.15 2.86
N GLY A 193 14.45 5.37 2.63
CA GLY A 193 13.74 5.21 1.37
C GLY A 193 12.65 4.15 1.46
N PRO A 194 11.57 4.32 0.68
CA PRO A 194 10.26 3.74 1.00
C PRO A 194 10.20 2.21 0.93
N HIS A 195 11.13 1.58 0.24
CA HIS A 195 11.08 0.15 -0.04
C HIS A 195 12.37 -0.53 0.40
N ALA A 196 12.20 -1.75 0.91
CA ALA A 196 13.28 -2.58 1.42
C ALA A 196 13.30 -3.93 0.73
N LEU A 197 14.50 -4.42 0.44
CA LEU A 197 14.78 -5.76 -0.03
C LEU A 197 15.56 -6.53 1.04
N VAL A 198 14.99 -7.65 1.49
CA VAL A 198 15.60 -8.51 2.51
C VAL A 198 15.97 -9.86 1.88
N ALA A 199 17.26 -10.19 1.86
CA ALA A 199 17.74 -11.49 1.39
C ALA A 199 18.28 -12.33 2.55
N GLY A 200 18.00 -13.64 2.50
CA GLY A 200 18.56 -14.57 3.48
C GLY A 200 18.09 -16.00 3.23
N THR A 201 19.00 -16.95 3.40
CA THR A 201 18.71 -18.38 3.27
C THR A 201 17.79 -18.89 4.36
N THR A 202 17.19 -20.07 4.17
CA THR A 202 16.41 -20.72 5.24
C THR A 202 17.28 -20.90 6.50
N GLY A 203 16.71 -20.55 7.66
CA GLY A 203 17.40 -20.57 8.95
C GLY A 203 18.27 -19.35 9.27
N SER A 204 18.43 -18.39 8.34
CA SER A 204 19.23 -17.17 8.57
C SER A 204 18.62 -16.17 9.56
N GLY A 205 17.33 -16.29 9.89
CA GLY A 205 16.61 -15.38 10.78
C GLY A 205 15.67 -14.38 10.07
N LYS A 206 15.46 -14.51 8.75
CA LYS A 206 14.58 -13.62 7.95
C LYS A 206 13.19 -13.41 8.56
N SER A 207 12.44 -14.48 8.85
CA SER A 207 11.09 -14.40 9.44
C SER A 207 11.09 -13.75 10.83
N VAL A 208 12.16 -13.98 11.61
CA VAL A 208 12.35 -13.35 12.94
C VAL A 208 12.59 -11.85 12.78
N LEU A 209 13.47 -11.43 11.86
CA LEU A 209 13.69 -10.02 11.53
C LEU A 209 12.39 -9.33 11.12
N LEU A 210 11.61 -9.92 10.21
CA LEU A 210 10.35 -9.32 9.74
C LEU A 210 9.34 -9.16 10.88
N THR A 211 9.23 -10.19 11.73
CA THR A 211 8.37 -10.15 12.92
C THR A 211 8.80 -9.05 13.87
N SER A 212 10.10 -8.98 14.21
CA SER A 212 10.65 -7.97 15.11
C SER A 212 10.47 -6.55 14.55
N TRP A 213 10.74 -6.36 13.26
CA TRP A 213 10.63 -5.06 12.61
C TRP A 213 9.17 -4.55 12.57
N CYS A 214 8.22 -5.42 12.18
CA CYS A 214 6.81 -5.06 12.16
C CYS A 214 6.28 -4.77 13.57
N LEU A 215 6.67 -5.55 14.57
CA LEU A 215 6.31 -5.30 15.98
C LEU A 215 6.89 -3.99 16.49
N ALA A 216 8.15 -3.68 16.16
CA ALA A 216 8.79 -2.42 16.55
C ALA A 216 8.05 -1.21 15.97
N LEU A 217 7.65 -1.29 14.69
CA LEU A 217 6.85 -0.26 14.03
C LEU A 217 5.46 -0.14 14.66
N ALA A 218 4.74 -1.25 14.88
CA ALA A 218 3.41 -1.25 15.49
C ALA A 218 3.42 -0.75 16.95
N PHE A 219 4.51 -0.98 17.68
CA PHE A 219 4.73 -0.43 19.02
C PHE A 219 4.91 1.09 18.97
N ASN A 220 5.68 1.61 17.99
CA ASN A 220 6.00 3.04 17.91
C ASN A 220 4.90 3.89 17.28
N TYR A 221 4.13 3.34 16.36
CA TYR A 221 3.17 4.08 15.55
C TYR A 221 1.77 3.52 15.69
N SER A 222 0.77 4.40 15.86
CA SER A 222 -0.63 3.99 15.99
C SER A 222 -1.23 3.52 14.65
N PRO A 223 -2.35 2.78 14.67
CA PRO A 223 -3.09 2.41 13.44
C PRO A 223 -3.57 3.60 12.59
N LYS A 224 -3.64 4.82 13.16
CA LYS A 224 -3.92 6.07 12.40
C LYS A 224 -2.75 6.49 11.52
N SER A 225 -1.55 6.09 11.88
CA SER A 225 -0.30 6.52 11.25
C SER A 225 0.31 5.43 10.39
N LEU A 226 0.09 4.16 10.73
CA LEU A 226 0.68 3.02 10.05
C LEU A 226 -0.33 1.87 9.93
N GLN A 227 -0.39 1.27 8.75
CA GLN A 227 -1.15 0.06 8.45
C GLN A 227 -0.27 -0.97 7.76
N PHE A 228 -0.61 -2.25 7.91
CA PHE A 228 0.11 -3.37 7.32
C PHE A 228 -0.77 -4.20 6.38
N VAL A 229 -0.17 -4.63 5.28
CA VAL A 229 -0.66 -5.75 4.46
C VAL A 229 0.43 -6.81 4.43
N PHE A 230 0.09 -8.02 4.85
CA PHE A 230 0.98 -9.17 4.90
C PHE A 230 0.69 -10.16 3.78
N MET A 231 1.72 -10.68 3.14
CA MET A 231 1.64 -11.77 2.17
C MET A 231 2.74 -12.80 2.42
N ASP A 232 2.37 -14.03 2.79
CA ASP A 232 3.28 -15.17 2.99
C ASP A 232 3.02 -16.23 1.90
N PHE A 233 4.00 -16.41 1.00
CA PHE A 233 3.92 -17.40 -0.09
C PHE A 233 4.63 -18.72 0.23
N LYS A 234 5.07 -18.97 1.48
CA LYS A 234 5.81 -20.20 1.85
C LYS A 234 4.94 -21.27 2.52
N GLY A 235 3.64 -21.04 2.70
CA GLY A 235 2.85 -21.84 3.65
C GLY A 235 3.37 -21.70 5.09
N GLY A 236 4.05 -20.59 5.37
CA GLY A 236 4.51 -20.23 6.70
C GLY A 236 3.43 -19.46 7.46
N ALA A 237 3.44 -19.60 8.78
CA ALA A 237 2.61 -18.82 9.69
C ALA A 237 3.33 -17.54 10.18
N THR A 238 4.26 -16.99 9.37
CA THR A 238 5.16 -15.91 9.82
C THR A 238 4.36 -14.71 10.30
N PHE A 239 3.34 -14.33 9.52
CA PHE A 239 2.54 -13.15 9.77
C PHE A 239 1.21 -13.43 10.48
N ASP A 240 0.85 -14.69 10.75
CA ASP A 240 -0.45 -15.04 11.35
C ASP A 240 -0.65 -14.37 12.71
N ALA A 241 0.37 -14.38 13.56
CA ALA A 241 0.33 -13.70 14.84
C ALA A 241 0.16 -12.17 14.67
N LEU A 242 0.88 -11.58 13.70
CA LEU A 242 0.83 -10.15 13.40
C LEU A 242 -0.47 -9.70 12.73
N SER A 243 -1.13 -10.60 11.99
CA SER A 243 -2.38 -10.33 11.30
C SER A 243 -3.51 -9.92 12.26
N THR A 244 -3.35 -10.27 13.54
CA THR A 244 -4.28 -9.96 14.62
C THR A 244 -4.08 -8.55 15.21
N LEU A 245 -3.03 -7.82 14.80
CA LEU A 245 -2.78 -6.45 15.25
C LEU A 245 -3.84 -5.48 14.71
N PRO A 246 -4.18 -4.40 15.46
CA PRO A 246 -5.12 -3.38 15.00
C PRO A 246 -4.63 -2.58 13.77
N HIS A 247 -3.36 -2.73 13.39
CA HIS A 247 -2.75 -2.13 12.20
C HIS A 247 -2.95 -2.97 10.93
N SER A 248 -3.25 -4.26 11.06
CA SER A 248 -3.33 -5.20 9.95
C SER A 248 -4.62 -5.01 9.16
N ILE A 249 -4.52 -4.60 7.89
CA ILE A 249 -5.65 -4.38 6.99
C ILE A 249 -5.76 -5.46 5.90
N GLY A 250 -4.90 -6.47 5.93
CA GLY A 250 -4.92 -7.58 5.00
C GLY A 250 -3.83 -8.59 5.33
N ASN A 251 -4.17 -9.88 5.25
CA ASN A 251 -3.23 -10.99 5.40
C ASN A 251 -3.56 -12.06 4.36
N VAL A 252 -2.56 -12.45 3.57
CA VAL A 252 -2.65 -13.56 2.63
C VAL A 252 -1.66 -14.63 3.08
N GLY A 253 -2.17 -15.78 3.51
CA GLY A 253 -1.41 -16.99 3.81
C GLY A 253 -1.74 -18.14 2.86
N ASP A 254 -0.99 -19.24 2.97
CA ASP A 254 -1.31 -20.56 2.40
C ASP A 254 -1.46 -20.67 0.88
N LEU A 255 -0.60 -20.00 0.10
CA LEU A 255 -0.52 -20.18 -1.36
C LEU A 255 -1.86 -20.00 -2.12
N ASN A 256 -2.87 -19.39 -1.50
CA ASN A 256 -4.16 -19.17 -2.15
C ASN A 256 -4.01 -18.06 -3.19
N LEU A 257 -3.75 -18.47 -4.44
CA LEU A 257 -3.53 -17.57 -5.56
C LEU A 257 -4.70 -16.62 -5.79
N GLN A 258 -5.94 -17.07 -5.60
CA GLN A 258 -7.12 -16.19 -5.76
C GLN A 258 -7.11 -15.08 -4.72
N HIS A 259 -6.77 -15.41 -3.47
CA HIS A 259 -6.67 -14.43 -2.40
C HIS A 259 -5.48 -13.46 -2.61
N ALA A 260 -4.35 -13.96 -3.10
CA ALA A 260 -3.20 -13.14 -3.48
C ALA A 260 -3.52 -12.16 -4.62
N VAL A 261 -4.16 -12.63 -5.69
CA VAL A 261 -4.62 -11.78 -6.82
C VAL A 261 -5.55 -10.68 -6.32
N ARG A 262 -6.49 -11.04 -5.44
CA ARG A 262 -7.42 -10.09 -4.81
C ARG A 262 -6.69 -9.02 -4.01
N ALA A 263 -5.69 -9.41 -3.21
CA ALA A 263 -4.86 -8.49 -2.45
C ALA A 263 -4.07 -7.53 -3.35
N LEU A 264 -3.47 -8.03 -4.43
CA LEU A 264 -2.73 -7.22 -5.40
C LEU A 264 -3.64 -6.24 -6.15
N LYS A 265 -4.86 -6.64 -6.51
CA LYS A 265 -5.89 -5.74 -7.06
C LYS A 265 -6.31 -4.68 -6.03
N GLY A 266 -6.47 -5.06 -4.77
CA GLY A 266 -6.79 -4.13 -3.68
C GLY A 266 -5.70 -3.08 -3.47
N LEU A 267 -4.43 -3.50 -3.50
CA LEU A 267 -3.28 -2.59 -3.39
C LEU A 267 -3.17 -1.61 -4.57
N GLU A 268 -3.41 -2.08 -5.80
CA GLU A 268 -3.44 -1.19 -6.97
C GLU A 268 -4.58 -0.16 -6.85
N LYS A 269 -5.78 -0.59 -6.44
CA LYS A 269 -6.91 0.32 -6.22
C LYS A 269 -6.64 1.35 -5.13
N GLU A 270 -5.91 0.97 -4.08
CA GLU A 270 -5.47 1.90 -3.03
C GLU A 270 -4.43 2.90 -3.54
N LEU A 271 -3.49 2.46 -4.37
CA LEU A 271 -2.54 3.34 -5.04
C LEU A 271 -3.28 4.38 -5.89
N ASP A 272 -4.21 3.95 -6.75
CA ASP A 272 -5.02 4.86 -7.58
C ASP A 272 -5.88 5.81 -6.72
N ARG A 273 -6.42 5.34 -5.58
CA ARG A 273 -7.19 6.18 -4.65
C ARG A 273 -6.30 7.28 -4.06
N ARG A 274 -5.09 6.95 -3.65
CA ARG A 274 -4.13 7.90 -3.07
C ARG A 274 -3.64 8.91 -4.10
N GLU A 275 -3.37 8.50 -5.34
CA GLU A 275 -3.05 9.42 -6.45
C GLU A 275 -4.17 10.44 -6.65
N ARG A 276 -5.43 9.97 -6.72
CA ARG A 276 -6.60 10.84 -6.87
C ARG A 276 -6.76 11.79 -5.68
N LEU A 277 -6.53 11.33 -4.45
CA LEU A 277 -6.60 12.19 -3.27
C LEU A 277 -5.57 13.32 -3.31
N VAL A 278 -4.33 12.99 -3.64
CA VAL A 278 -3.24 13.96 -3.76
C VAL A 278 -3.56 14.99 -4.85
N ALA A 279 -4.02 14.51 -6.02
CA ALA A 279 -4.40 15.36 -7.15
C ALA A 279 -5.59 16.28 -6.82
N CYS A 280 -6.67 15.74 -6.23
CA CYS A 280 -7.86 16.51 -5.86
C CYS A 280 -7.59 17.63 -4.84
N GLN A 281 -6.56 17.48 -4.01
CA GLN A 281 -6.15 18.51 -3.05
C GLN A 281 -4.96 19.35 -3.52
N GLY A 282 -4.51 19.20 -4.77
CA GLY A 282 -3.36 19.95 -5.32
C GLY A 282 -2.06 19.73 -4.54
N CYS A 283 -1.93 18.60 -3.86
CA CYS A 283 -0.77 18.25 -3.05
C CYS A 283 0.30 17.55 -3.90
N HIS A 284 1.54 17.50 -3.41
CA HIS A 284 2.61 16.72 -4.05
C HIS A 284 2.85 15.36 -3.38
N ASP A 285 2.44 15.22 -2.12
CA ASP A 285 2.69 14.05 -1.29
C ASP A 285 1.45 13.75 -0.44
N ILE A 286 1.15 12.48 -0.20
CA ILE A 286 0.05 12.02 0.63
C ILE A 286 0.09 12.60 2.05
N ASN A 287 1.30 12.90 2.55
CA ASN A 287 1.50 13.46 3.88
C ASN A 287 0.93 14.88 4.02
N GLN A 288 0.60 15.54 2.90
CA GLN A 288 -0.02 16.86 2.86
C GLN A 288 -1.56 16.79 2.81
N VAL A 289 -2.11 15.63 2.41
CA VAL A 289 -3.55 15.42 2.25
C VAL A 289 -4.26 15.42 3.61
N LYS A 290 -5.42 16.09 3.68
CA LYS A 290 -6.28 16.14 4.87
C LYS A 290 -7.64 15.47 4.61
N PRO A 291 -8.16 14.63 5.53
CA PRO A 291 -7.48 14.12 6.73
C PRO A 291 -6.26 13.25 6.36
N TYR A 292 -5.28 13.23 7.26
CA TYR A 292 -4.04 12.47 7.04
C TYR A 292 -4.34 11.00 6.78
N GLN A 293 -3.64 10.44 5.79
CA GLN A 293 -3.72 9.03 5.45
C GLN A 293 -2.59 8.26 6.15
N PRO A 294 -2.84 7.07 6.71
CA PRO A 294 -1.79 6.25 7.29
C PRO A 294 -0.80 5.79 6.22
N SER A 295 0.47 5.70 6.59
CA SER A 295 1.46 4.98 5.79
C SER A 295 1.08 3.50 5.70
N LEU A 296 1.27 2.90 4.54
CA LEU A 296 0.92 1.50 4.29
C LEU A 296 2.18 0.69 4.04
N ALA A 297 2.55 -0.18 4.97
CA ALA A 297 3.66 -1.12 4.82
C ALA A 297 3.15 -2.46 4.27
N ILE A 298 3.59 -2.80 3.07
CA ILE A 298 3.29 -4.04 2.36
C ILE A 298 4.47 -4.96 2.57
N VAL A 299 4.27 -6.05 3.32
CA VAL A 299 5.32 -6.98 3.68
C VAL A 299 5.08 -8.30 2.97
N ILE A 300 6.01 -8.67 2.09
CA ILE A 300 5.94 -9.88 1.29
C ILE A 300 7.08 -10.80 1.69
N ASP A 301 6.76 -11.97 2.25
CA ASP A 301 7.72 -13.05 2.42
C ASP A 301 7.69 -14.00 1.21
N GLU A 302 8.86 -14.50 0.82
CA GLU A 302 9.08 -15.30 -0.39
C GLU A 302 8.58 -14.66 -1.69
N PHE A 303 9.04 -13.44 -1.96
CA PHE A 303 8.77 -12.69 -3.19
C PHE A 303 8.99 -13.50 -4.48
N HIS A 304 9.92 -14.47 -4.47
CA HIS A 304 10.12 -15.41 -5.56
C HIS A 304 8.85 -16.13 -6.01
N ALA A 305 8.13 -16.69 -5.03
CA ALA A 305 7.02 -17.58 -5.28
C ALA A 305 5.89 -16.80 -5.95
N LEU A 306 5.70 -15.55 -5.51
CA LEU A 306 4.80 -14.61 -6.16
C LEU A 306 5.17 -14.38 -7.64
N LYS A 307 6.45 -14.10 -7.95
CA LYS A 307 6.90 -13.88 -9.35
C LYS A 307 6.63 -15.09 -10.25
N ASN A 308 6.83 -16.30 -9.74
CA ASN A 308 6.65 -17.52 -10.53
C ASN A 308 5.18 -17.88 -10.71
N GLN A 309 4.35 -17.65 -9.69
CA GLN A 309 2.93 -18.02 -9.71
C GLN A 309 2.04 -16.94 -10.34
N LEU A 310 2.40 -15.67 -10.20
CA LEU A 310 1.61 -14.51 -10.65
C LEU A 310 2.49 -13.49 -11.43
N PRO A 311 3.15 -13.90 -12.53
CA PRO A 311 4.06 -13.03 -13.29
C PRO A 311 3.36 -11.78 -13.84
N ASP A 312 2.12 -11.92 -14.32
CA ASP A 312 1.34 -10.82 -14.89
C ASP A 312 1.02 -9.70 -13.89
N TYR A 313 1.06 -10.02 -12.58
CA TYR A 313 0.76 -9.08 -11.51
C TYR A 313 2.01 -8.37 -10.97
N MET A 314 3.20 -8.77 -11.40
CA MET A 314 4.46 -8.16 -10.95
C MET A 314 4.54 -6.68 -11.31
N ASN A 315 4.06 -6.31 -12.51
CA ASN A 315 4.02 -4.92 -12.97
C ASN A 315 3.28 -3.99 -11.99
N ARG A 316 2.29 -4.51 -11.26
CA ARG A 316 1.54 -3.74 -10.24
C ARG A 316 2.41 -3.41 -9.04
N LEU A 317 3.24 -4.37 -8.59
CA LEU A 317 4.19 -4.14 -7.50
C LEU A 317 5.35 -3.22 -7.91
N ILE A 318 5.81 -3.31 -9.16
CA ILE A 318 6.80 -2.38 -9.72
C ILE A 318 6.24 -0.94 -9.71
N ARG A 319 4.97 -0.75 -10.09
CA ARG A 319 4.29 0.55 -10.00
C ARG A 319 4.23 1.07 -8.56
N ILE A 320 3.92 0.20 -7.58
CA ILE A 320 3.99 0.57 -6.17
C ILE A 320 5.41 0.96 -5.76
N ALA A 321 6.43 0.23 -6.19
CA ALA A 321 7.82 0.54 -5.86
C ALA A 321 8.29 1.88 -6.46
N SER A 322 7.78 2.28 -7.62
CA SER A 322 8.19 3.52 -8.30
C SER A 322 7.47 4.76 -7.77
N VAL A 323 6.15 4.70 -7.56
CA VAL A 323 5.33 5.88 -7.17
C VAL A 323 5.03 5.90 -5.67
N GLY A 324 5.13 4.75 -4.99
CA GLY A 324 4.68 4.53 -3.61
C GLY A 324 5.30 5.47 -2.59
N ARG A 325 6.51 5.99 -2.82
CA ARG A 325 7.17 6.98 -1.97
C ARG A 325 6.27 8.16 -1.62
N SER A 326 5.78 8.83 -2.65
CA SER A 326 4.95 10.04 -2.54
C SER A 326 3.53 9.75 -2.04
N LEU A 327 3.12 8.48 -2.15
CA LEU A 327 1.80 8.00 -1.75
C LEU A 327 1.82 7.33 -0.37
N GLY A 328 2.96 7.33 0.33
CA GLY A 328 3.11 6.70 1.64
C GLY A 328 2.83 5.19 1.63
N MET A 329 3.16 4.53 0.52
CA MET A 329 3.10 3.07 0.37
C MET A 329 4.53 2.53 0.35
N HIS A 330 4.84 1.65 1.29
CA HIS A 330 6.16 1.09 1.54
C HIS A 330 6.15 -0.40 1.25
N LEU A 331 7.18 -0.93 0.58
CA LEU A 331 7.23 -2.33 0.15
C LEU A 331 8.45 -2.97 0.78
N ILE A 332 8.24 -3.98 1.62
CA ILE A 332 9.28 -4.81 2.23
C ILE A 332 9.20 -6.18 1.56
N ALA A 333 10.05 -6.40 0.56
CA ALA A 333 10.09 -7.64 -0.19
C ALA A 333 11.21 -8.54 0.33
N CYS A 334 10.90 -9.81 0.58
CA CYS A 334 11.85 -10.73 1.18
C CYS A 334 12.04 -11.95 0.30
N THR A 335 13.29 -12.41 0.15
CA THR A 335 13.63 -13.53 -0.73
C THR A 335 14.75 -14.40 -0.17
N GLN A 336 14.76 -15.68 -0.53
CA GLN A 336 15.92 -16.55 -0.31
C GLN A 336 17.01 -16.40 -1.37
N ASN A 337 16.71 -15.87 -2.56
CA ASN A 337 17.66 -15.74 -3.65
C ASN A 337 17.49 -14.39 -4.39
N PRO A 338 18.32 -13.38 -4.09
CA PRO A 338 18.18 -12.04 -4.67
C PRO A 338 18.48 -11.97 -6.17
N MET A 339 19.23 -12.93 -6.73
CA MET A 339 19.76 -12.87 -8.10
C MET A 339 18.70 -12.99 -9.20
N ALA A 340 17.75 -13.92 -9.09
CA ALA A 340 16.84 -14.24 -10.20
C ALA A 340 15.51 -13.45 -10.20
N GLN A 341 15.27 -12.63 -9.18
CA GLN A 341 13.89 -12.45 -8.71
C GLN A 341 13.40 -11.01 -8.70
N VAL A 342 14.30 -10.03 -8.63
CA VAL A 342 13.93 -8.61 -8.55
C VAL A 342 14.38 -7.91 -9.83
N ASN A 343 13.43 -7.33 -10.55
CA ASN A 343 13.71 -6.57 -11.78
C ASN A 343 14.59 -5.35 -11.46
N ALA A 344 15.38 -4.89 -12.42
CA ALA A 344 16.28 -3.74 -12.26
C ALA A 344 15.54 -2.49 -11.74
N ASP A 345 14.34 -2.23 -12.27
CA ASP A 345 13.50 -1.11 -11.84
C ASP A 345 13.05 -1.22 -10.38
N MET A 346 12.77 -2.44 -9.90
CA MET A 346 12.45 -2.63 -8.47
C MET A 346 13.67 -2.41 -7.60
N LYS A 347 14.84 -2.95 -7.99
CA LYS A 347 16.09 -2.74 -7.26
C LYS A 347 16.46 -1.26 -7.18
N ALA A 348 16.31 -0.53 -8.28
CA ALA A 348 16.59 0.91 -8.33
C ALA A 348 15.71 1.73 -7.35
N ASN A 349 14.51 1.25 -7.05
CA ASN A 349 13.58 1.90 -6.13
C ASN A 349 13.61 1.32 -4.70
N MET A 350 14.37 0.24 -4.46
CA MET A 350 14.57 -0.40 -3.16
C MET A 350 15.92 0.02 -2.57
N SER A 351 15.94 1.16 -1.89
CA SER A 351 17.16 1.75 -1.33
C SER A 351 17.64 1.06 -0.05
N ILE A 352 16.74 0.38 0.67
CA ILE A 352 17.09 -0.35 1.89
C ILE A 352 17.38 -1.81 1.52
N ASN A 353 18.63 -2.22 1.67
CA ASN A 353 19.06 -3.57 1.38
C ASN A 353 19.56 -4.24 2.66
N ILE A 354 18.88 -5.29 3.12
CA ILE A 354 19.30 -6.07 4.28
C ILE A 354 19.63 -7.48 3.82
N CYS A 355 20.89 -7.88 3.98
CA CYS A 355 21.36 -9.22 3.64
C CYS A 355 21.72 -9.97 4.92
N LEU A 356 20.89 -10.95 5.28
CA LEU A 356 21.28 -11.99 6.23
C LEU A 356 22.17 -13.02 5.53
N ARG A 357 22.54 -14.09 6.23
CA ARG A 357 23.35 -15.18 5.65
C ARG A 357 22.75 -15.71 4.34
N VAL A 358 23.53 -15.60 3.27
CA VAL A 358 23.26 -16.16 1.93
C VAL A 358 24.16 -17.36 1.63
N ARG A 359 23.87 -18.13 0.57
CA ARG A 359 24.68 -19.33 0.23
C ARG A 359 26.00 -18.93 -0.43
N ASP A 360 25.93 -17.99 -1.37
CA ASP A 360 27.03 -17.70 -2.27
C ASP A 360 27.41 -16.20 -2.22
N ALA A 361 28.70 -15.93 -2.42
CA ALA A 361 29.25 -14.56 -2.46
C ALA A 361 28.58 -13.68 -3.52
N MET A 362 28.19 -14.27 -4.65
CA MET A 362 27.47 -13.56 -5.72
C MET A 362 26.14 -12.98 -5.22
N GLN A 363 25.35 -13.75 -4.47
CA GLN A 363 24.06 -13.28 -3.93
C GLN A 363 24.23 -12.06 -3.00
N SER A 364 25.29 -12.07 -2.20
CA SER A 364 25.65 -10.93 -1.34
C SER A 364 26.06 -9.73 -2.18
N HIS A 365 26.92 -9.95 -3.18
CA HIS A 365 27.43 -8.88 -4.04
C HIS A 365 26.33 -8.17 -4.82
N GLU A 366 25.33 -8.91 -5.29
CA GLU A 366 24.19 -8.34 -6.01
C GLU A 366 23.37 -7.37 -5.17
N LEU A 367 23.20 -7.69 -3.87
CA LEU A 367 22.36 -6.89 -2.98
C LEU A 367 23.13 -5.76 -2.30
N LEU A 368 24.41 -6.00 -1.95
CA LEU A 368 25.20 -5.07 -1.13
C LEU A 368 26.36 -4.44 -1.88
N GLY A 369 26.75 -4.95 -3.05
CA GLY A 369 28.02 -4.62 -3.70
C GLY A 369 29.25 -5.25 -3.01
N SER A 370 29.04 -6.21 -2.10
CA SER A 370 30.09 -6.88 -1.33
C SER A 370 29.72 -8.33 -1.03
N SER A 371 30.71 -9.21 -0.89
CA SER A 371 30.54 -10.64 -0.57
C SER A 371 30.35 -10.93 0.94
N CYS A 372 30.31 -9.90 1.78
CA CYS A 372 30.35 -10.01 3.25
C CYS A 372 29.21 -10.83 3.88
N ALA A 373 28.02 -10.88 3.28
CA ALA A 373 26.90 -11.64 3.85
C ALA A 373 27.03 -13.16 3.65
N ALA A 374 27.84 -13.60 2.67
CA ALA A 374 28.12 -15.02 2.46
C ALA A 374 29.08 -15.59 3.53
N SER A 375 29.91 -14.74 4.14
CA SER A 375 30.83 -15.14 5.21
C SER A 375 30.19 -15.15 6.61
N ILE A 376 28.88 -14.88 6.72
CA ILE A 376 28.17 -14.96 8.01
C ILE A 376 28.11 -16.41 8.47
N ASN A 377 28.53 -16.66 9.72
CA ASN A 377 28.53 -18.01 10.29
C ASN A 377 27.09 -18.57 10.40
N PRO A 378 26.81 -19.78 9.91
CA PRO A 378 25.51 -20.44 10.05
C PRO A 378 24.97 -20.54 11.49
N ASN A 379 25.87 -20.60 12.49
CA ASN A 379 25.51 -20.70 13.90
C ASN A 379 25.09 -19.36 14.52
N ASN A 380 25.14 -18.26 13.76
CA ASN A 380 24.72 -16.94 14.23
C ASN A 380 23.53 -16.41 13.39
N PRO A 381 22.32 -16.98 13.54
CA PRO A 381 21.13 -16.45 12.88
C PRO A 381 20.80 -15.04 13.38
N GLY A 382 20.31 -14.19 12.48
CA GLY A 382 20.03 -12.78 12.76
C GLY A 382 21.24 -11.85 12.54
N ALA A 383 22.45 -12.38 12.35
CA ALA A 383 23.55 -11.58 11.82
C ALA A 383 23.23 -11.13 10.38
N ALA A 384 23.41 -9.85 10.10
CA ALA A 384 23.08 -9.25 8.82
C ALA A 384 24.00 -8.07 8.51
N TYR A 385 24.02 -7.69 7.24
CA TYR A 385 24.55 -6.42 6.79
C TYR A 385 23.41 -5.60 6.19
N CYS A 386 23.37 -4.31 6.50
CA CYS A 386 22.41 -3.37 5.93
C CYS A 386 23.15 -2.32 5.11
N ASN A 387 22.62 -2.01 3.93
CA ASN A 387 23.03 -0.90 3.10
C ASN A 387 21.81 0.00 2.86
N THR A 388 21.93 1.27 3.23
CA THR A 388 20.91 2.31 3.02
C THR A 388 21.34 3.38 2.02
N GLY A 389 22.44 3.17 1.31
CA GLY A 389 23.10 4.14 0.42
C GLY A 389 24.36 4.76 1.03
N ASP A 390 24.41 4.94 2.35
CA ASP A 390 25.54 5.59 3.06
C ASP A 390 26.70 4.64 3.40
N GLY A 391 26.61 3.37 2.95
CA GLY A 391 27.60 2.33 3.22
C GLY A 391 26.98 1.08 3.85
N ILE A 392 27.83 0.06 4.01
CA ILE A 392 27.45 -1.24 4.55
C ILE A 392 27.72 -1.26 6.05
N ILE A 393 26.70 -1.57 6.85
CA ILE A 393 26.77 -1.64 8.31
C ILE A 393 26.45 -3.06 8.75
N ALA A 394 27.35 -3.66 9.53
CA ALA A 394 27.12 -4.94 10.19
C ALA A 394 26.17 -4.76 11.38
N LEU A 395 25.19 -5.67 11.51
CA LEU A 395 24.25 -5.65 12.62
C LEU A 395 23.83 -7.06 13.05
N GLN A 396 23.49 -7.19 14.32
CA GLN A 396 22.78 -8.34 14.86
C GLN A 396 21.32 -7.97 15.05
N CYS A 397 20.43 -8.66 14.34
CA CYS A 397 19.00 -8.41 14.39
C CYS A 397 18.44 -8.73 15.79
N SER A 398 17.50 -7.90 16.23
CA SER A 398 16.74 -8.12 17.45
C SER A 398 15.71 -9.23 17.27
N GLN A 399 15.40 -9.90 18.38
CA GLN A 399 14.38 -10.93 18.44
C GLN A 399 13.45 -10.61 19.61
N SER A 400 12.15 -10.79 19.41
CA SER A 400 11.20 -10.75 20.52
C SER A 400 11.27 -12.07 21.30
N ARG A 401 11.42 -11.99 22.63
CA ARG A 401 11.32 -13.17 23.50
C ARG A 401 9.89 -13.63 23.68
N ASN A 402 8.95 -12.69 23.73
CA ASN A 402 7.54 -12.98 23.94
C ASN A 402 6.68 -12.12 23.00
N LYS A 403 6.65 -12.52 21.73
CA LYS A 403 5.90 -11.83 20.67
C LYS A 403 4.42 -11.70 21.02
N ASP A 404 3.84 -12.72 21.64
CA ASP A 404 2.41 -12.74 21.99
C ASP A 404 2.09 -11.69 23.06
N SER A 405 2.97 -11.50 24.05
CA SER A 405 2.83 -10.44 25.05
C SER A 405 2.86 -9.05 24.42
N LEU A 406 3.78 -8.81 23.47
CA LEU A 406 3.82 -7.54 22.72
C LEU A 406 2.56 -7.33 21.86
N ILE A 407 2.10 -8.37 21.17
CA ILE A 407 0.86 -8.32 20.37
C ILE A 407 -0.34 -7.98 21.26
N GLN A 408 -0.45 -8.62 22.42
CA GLN A 408 -1.51 -8.32 23.38
C GLN A 408 -1.41 -6.91 23.93
N ALA A 409 -0.20 -6.42 24.22
CA ALA A 409 0.02 -5.04 24.65
C ALA A 409 -0.46 -4.03 23.60
N ILE A 410 -0.13 -4.27 22.33
CA ILE A 410 -0.54 -3.41 21.20
C ILE A 410 -2.06 -3.48 20.99
N LYS A 411 -2.68 -4.67 21.11
CA LYS A 411 -4.14 -4.83 21.04
C LYS A 411 -4.85 -4.08 22.16
N LEU A 412 -4.36 -4.16 23.39
CA LEU A 412 -4.92 -3.44 24.54
C LEU A 412 -4.79 -1.92 24.35
N ALA A 413 -3.65 -1.44 23.85
CA ALA A 413 -3.47 -0.04 23.48
C ALA A 413 -4.44 0.38 22.35
N GLY A 414 -4.64 -0.48 21.35
CA GLY A 414 -5.64 -0.28 20.30
C GLY A 414 -7.05 -0.11 20.87
N LYS A 415 -7.50 -1.04 21.72
CA LYS A 415 -8.80 -0.97 22.39
C LYS A 415 -8.95 0.31 23.22
N PHE A 416 -7.91 0.73 23.93
CA PHE A 416 -7.89 2.00 24.68
C PHE A 416 -8.11 3.22 23.79
N TYR A 417 -7.57 3.21 22.57
CA TYR A 417 -7.79 4.23 21.54
C TYR A 417 -9.08 4.04 20.72
N TYR A 418 -9.97 3.14 21.12
CA TYR A 418 -11.17 2.74 20.36
C TYR A 418 -10.87 2.17 18.95
N TYR A 419 -9.69 1.58 18.78
CA TYR A 419 -9.31 0.78 17.62
C TYR A 419 -9.60 -0.70 17.88
N ASN A 420 -10.83 -1.12 17.57
CA ASN A 420 -11.22 -2.52 17.73
C ASN A 420 -10.81 -3.35 16.50
N GLN A 421 -11.05 -2.87 15.26
CA GLN A 421 -10.54 -3.48 14.02
C GLN A 421 -10.44 -2.46 12.89
N PRO A 422 -9.37 -2.46 12.08
CA PRO A 422 -9.30 -1.63 10.89
C PRO A 422 -10.14 -2.23 9.76
N LYS A 423 -10.64 -1.39 8.87
CA LYS A 423 -11.27 -1.86 7.63
C LYS A 423 -10.23 -2.62 6.81
N GLN A 424 -10.54 -3.84 6.41
CA GLN A 424 -9.75 -4.65 5.50
C GLN A 424 -9.76 -4.03 4.10
N LEU A 425 -8.58 -4.02 3.50
CA LEU A 425 -8.37 -3.51 2.14
C LEU A 425 -9.02 -4.42 1.10
N PHE A 426 -8.97 -5.72 1.36
CA PHE A 426 -9.58 -6.78 0.58
C PHE A 426 -10.16 -7.83 1.54
N SER A 427 -11.25 -8.47 1.15
CA SER A 427 -11.86 -9.55 1.93
C SER A 427 -11.33 -10.92 1.51
N ALA A 428 -11.70 -11.98 2.24
CA ALA A 428 -11.55 -13.33 1.71
C ALA A 428 -12.46 -13.57 0.48
N PRO A 429 -12.16 -14.58 -0.37
CA PRO A 429 -13.08 -15.04 -1.41
C PRO A 429 -14.44 -15.47 -0.87
N LEU A 430 -15.45 -15.51 -1.74
CA LEU A 430 -16.80 -15.93 -1.37
C LEU A 430 -16.81 -17.33 -0.72
N PRO A 431 -17.47 -17.50 0.44
CA PRO A 431 -17.55 -18.79 1.11
C PRO A 431 -18.42 -19.79 0.33
N ARG A 432 -18.20 -21.09 0.52
CA ARG A 432 -19.05 -22.15 -0.08
C ARG A 432 -20.45 -22.20 0.54
N TYR A 433 -20.56 -21.88 1.82
CA TYR A 433 -21.82 -21.84 2.56
C TYR A 433 -21.97 -20.48 3.24
N LEU A 434 -23.18 -19.92 3.15
CA LEU A 434 -23.49 -18.62 3.71
C LEU A 434 -24.75 -18.71 4.56
N GLY A 435 -24.61 -18.49 5.87
CA GLY A 435 -25.75 -18.38 6.79
C GLY A 435 -26.12 -16.93 7.09
N TYR A 436 -27.36 -16.68 7.52
CA TYR A 436 -27.88 -15.33 7.82
C TYR A 436 -27.06 -14.59 8.89
N SER A 437 -26.62 -15.27 9.94
CA SER A 437 -25.81 -14.68 11.02
C SER A 437 -24.41 -14.28 10.54
N THR A 438 -23.89 -14.94 9.50
CA THR A 438 -22.51 -14.76 9.03
C THR A 438 -22.32 -13.58 8.06
N ILE A 439 -23.39 -13.07 7.43
CA ILE A 439 -23.30 -11.97 6.44
C ILE A 439 -22.58 -10.74 7.02
N LYS A 440 -22.95 -10.34 8.24
CA LYS A 440 -22.38 -9.16 8.92
C LYS A 440 -20.86 -9.25 9.08
N ASN A 441 -20.33 -10.46 9.30
CA ASN A 441 -18.90 -10.66 9.49
C ASN A 441 -18.11 -10.34 8.21
N TYR A 442 -18.69 -10.60 7.04
CA TYR A 442 -18.06 -10.31 5.75
C TYR A 442 -18.25 -8.84 5.33
N CYS A 443 -19.37 -8.21 5.67
CA CYS A 443 -19.72 -6.85 5.22
C CYS A 443 -19.14 -5.73 6.10
N ASN A 444 -19.05 -5.92 7.43
CA ASN A 444 -18.69 -4.82 8.34
C ASN A 444 -17.22 -4.42 8.30
N ASN A 445 -16.38 -5.21 7.64
CA ASN A 445 -14.93 -5.08 7.70
C ASN A 445 -14.28 -4.57 6.41
N THR A 446 -14.99 -4.01 5.41
CA THR A 446 -14.37 -3.63 4.12
C THR A 446 -14.23 -2.11 3.92
N PHE A 447 -13.13 -1.67 3.31
CA PHE A 447 -12.80 -0.25 3.04
C PHE A 447 -13.89 0.51 2.26
N CYS A 448 -14.66 -0.19 1.41
CA CYS A 448 -15.67 0.42 0.54
C CYS A 448 -17.03 0.70 1.22
N ASN A 449 -17.29 0.13 2.41
CA ASN A 449 -18.56 0.30 3.12
C ASN A 449 -18.53 1.56 4.01
N ASN A 450 -18.48 2.75 3.38
CA ASN A 450 -18.61 4.04 4.08
C ASN A 450 -20.08 4.53 4.23
N LYS A 451 -21.07 3.68 3.94
CA LYS A 451 -22.49 4.00 4.16
C LYS A 451 -23.18 2.96 5.07
N SER A 452 -22.89 2.99 6.37
CA SER A 452 -23.83 2.62 7.46
C SER A 452 -23.07 2.41 8.78
N SER A 453 -22.74 3.50 9.47
CA SER A 453 -22.45 3.43 10.91
C SER A 453 -23.10 4.62 11.60
N ARG A 454 -24.44 4.66 11.57
CA ARG A 454 -25.19 5.19 12.71
C ARG A 454 -25.48 4.00 13.60
N PHE A 455 -24.93 4.09 14.80
CA PHE A 455 -25.15 3.21 15.92
C PHE A 455 -26.65 3.04 16.18
N ASN A 456 -27.09 1.79 16.32
CA ASN A 456 -27.90 1.32 17.45
C ASN A 456 -27.80 -0.21 17.50
N SER A 457 -27.38 -0.72 18.66
CA SER A 457 -27.16 -2.13 18.96
C SER A 457 -28.41 -2.86 19.46
N ASP A 458 -29.56 -2.20 19.45
CA ASP A 458 -30.83 -2.77 19.87
C ASP A 458 -31.86 -2.54 18.76
N PHE A 459 -32.67 -3.58 18.50
CA PHE A 459 -33.79 -3.66 17.56
C PHE A 459 -33.52 -4.04 16.08
N SER A 460 -34.26 -5.09 15.69
CA SER A 460 -34.72 -5.49 14.34
C SER A 460 -33.86 -5.12 13.14
N TYR A 461 -33.38 -6.15 12.43
CA TYR A 461 -32.93 -6.02 11.05
C TYR A 461 -34.02 -5.36 10.21
N ASP A 462 -33.89 -4.05 9.99
CA ASP A 462 -34.57 -3.36 8.91
C ASP A 462 -34.00 -3.92 7.60
N LEU A 463 -34.72 -4.90 7.04
CA LEU A 463 -34.54 -5.44 5.69
C LEU A 463 -34.92 -4.41 4.60
N SER A 464 -35.00 -3.14 4.96
CA SER A 464 -35.52 -2.00 4.20
C SER A 464 -34.38 -1.10 3.72
N LYS A 465 -33.54 -1.61 2.82
CA LYS A 465 -33.01 -0.71 1.76
C LYS A 465 -34.17 -0.58 0.77
N GLU A 466 -34.70 0.63 0.62
CA GLU A 466 -36.05 0.95 0.12
C GLU A 466 -36.49 0.29 -1.21
N ASP A 467 -35.59 -0.33 -2.00
CA ASP A 467 -35.88 -0.91 -3.32
C ASP A 467 -35.39 -2.35 -3.62
N GLY A 468 -34.87 -3.13 -2.65
CA GLY A 468 -34.34 -4.47 -2.99
C GLY A 468 -34.36 -5.52 -1.87
N LEU A 469 -34.19 -6.79 -2.25
CA LEU A 469 -34.22 -7.96 -1.35
C LEU A 469 -32.80 -8.48 -1.10
N LEU A 470 -32.42 -8.66 0.17
CA LEU A 470 -31.14 -9.28 0.51
C LEU A 470 -31.18 -10.79 0.18
N ILE A 471 -30.33 -11.23 -0.76
CA ILE A 471 -30.29 -12.62 -1.22
C ILE A 471 -28.98 -13.35 -0.90
N GLY A 472 -27.91 -12.62 -0.54
CA GLY A 472 -26.60 -13.23 -0.34
C GLY A 472 -25.44 -12.24 -0.19
N LEU A 473 -24.25 -12.69 -0.56
CA LEU A 473 -23.05 -11.87 -0.71
C LEU A 473 -22.68 -11.75 -2.19
N LYS A 474 -22.26 -10.56 -2.61
CA LYS A 474 -21.70 -10.30 -3.94
C LYS A 474 -20.19 -10.03 -3.83
N ASP A 475 -19.48 -10.41 -4.88
CA ASP A 475 -18.04 -10.21 -5.01
C ASP A 475 -17.74 -9.25 -6.18
N ASP A 476 -16.99 -8.18 -5.90
CA ASP A 476 -16.46 -7.26 -6.91
C ASP A 476 -15.01 -7.63 -7.34
N GLY A 477 -14.49 -8.74 -6.83
CA GLY A 477 -13.13 -9.21 -7.07
C GLY A 477 -12.07 -8.62 -6.13
N ILE A 478 -12.46 -7.77 -5.15
CA ILE A 478 -11.61 -7.19 -4.10
C ILE A 478 -12.29 -7.26 -2.72
N ASN A 479 -13.57 -6.90 -2.64
CA ASN A 479 -14.36 -6.87 -1.42
C ASN A 479 -15.71 -7.59 -1.60
N LEU A 480 -16.13 -8.27 -0.52
CA LEU A 480 -17.48 -8.79 -0.41
C LEU A 480 -18.42 -7.70 0.09
N SER A 481 -19.64 -7.71 -0.42
CA SER A 481 -20.71 -6.83 0.04
C SER A 481 -22.06 -7.54 -0.06
N GLU A 482 -23.10 -6.92 0.51
CA GLU A 482 -24.45 -7.48 0.44
C GLU A 482 -24.94 -7.58 -1.00
N ALA A 483 -25.45 -8.75 -1.37
CA ALA A 483 -26.16 -8.95 -2.61
C ALA A 483 -27.63 -8.56 -2.45
N ILE A 484 -28.00 -7.48 -3.09
CA ILE A 484 -29.36 -6.94 -3.07
C ILE A 484 -29.96 -7.18 -4.45
N LEU A 485 -31.06 -7.94 -4.48
CA LEU A 485 -31.86 -8.18 -5.67
C LEU A 485 -32.83 -7.01 -5.88
N PRO A 486 -32.68 -6.22 -6.96
CA PRO A 486 -33.60 -5.13 -7.25
C PRO A 486 -34.95 -5.68 -7.74
N THR A 487 -36.05 -5.32 -7.08
CA THR A 487 -37.41 -5.73 -7.52
C THR A 487 -38.11 -4.68 -8.39
N ASN A 488 -37.50 -3.50 -8.53
CA ASN A 488 -38.01 -2.37 -9.31
C ASN A 488 -37.47 -2.31 -10.75
N LEU A 489 -36.52 -3.17 -11.11
CA LEU A 489 -35.90 -3.18 -12.45
C LEU A 489 -36.65 -4.04 -13.48
N GLY A 490 -37.84 -4.54 -13.15
CA GLY A 490 -38.65 -5.40 -14.01
C GLY A 490 -38.54 -6.88 -13.66
N ASN A 491 -38.86 -7.74 -14.62
CA ASN A 491 -38.87 -9.19 -14.43
C ASN A 491 -37.48 -9.75 -14.12
N ILE A 492 -37.47 -10.81 -13.32
CA ILE A 492 -36.27 -11.48 -12.81
C ILE A 492 -36.27 -12.92 -13.29
N ALA A 493 -35.31 -13.28 -14.14
CA ALA A 493 -35.11 -14.66 -14.58
C ALA A 493 -34.02 -15.35 -13.74
N ILE A 494 -34.32 -16.52 -13.19
CA ILE A 494 -33.38 -17.38 -12.48
C ILE A 494 -33.07 -18.58 -13.38
N ILE A 495 -31.89 -18.60 -14.00
CA ILE A 495 -31.55 -19.54 -15.07
C ILE A 495 -30.44 -20.46 -14.61
N GLY A 496 -30.59 -21.77 -14.79
CA GLY A 496 -29.52 -22.71 -14.47
C GLY A 496 -29.92 -24.17 -14.48
N GLY A 497 -28.92 -25.06 -14.50
CA GLY A 497 -29.13 -26.50 -14.46
C GLY A 497 -29.76 -27.02 -13.15
N ASN A 498 -30.01 -28.33 -13.11
CA ASN A 498 -30.58 -29.00 -11.95
C ASN A 498 -29.59 -28.99 -10.76
N LYS A 499 -30.14 -28.97 -9.53
CA LYS A 499 -29.37 -29.02 -8.27
C LYS A 499 -28.36 -27.88 -8.03
N ARG A 500 -28.48 -26.76 -8.75
CA ARG A 500 -27.60 -25.59 -8.57
C ARG A 500 -28.02 -24.64 -7.43
N GLY A 501 -29.21 -24.82 -6.85
CA GLY A 501 -29.73 -23.99 -5.74
C GLY A 501 -30.86 -23.03 -6.12
N LYS A 502 -31.50 -23.20 -7.29
CA LYS A 502 -32.65 -22.38 -7.75
C LYS A 502 -33.82 -22.35 -6.75
N THR A 503 -34.28 -23.52 -6.30
CA THR A 503 -35.38 -23.62 -5.32
C THR A 503 -35.00 -22.99 -3.97
N ASN A 504 -33.74 -23.11 -3.54
CA ASN A 504 -33.26 -22.45 -2.33
C ASN A 504 -33.33 -20.91 -2.47
N LEU A 505 -32.93 -20.37 -3.63
CA LEU A 505 -33.05 -18.94 -3.92
C LEU A 505 -34.50 -18.45 -3.88
N ILE A 506 -35.44 -19.19 -4.47
CA ILE A 506 -36.88 -18.88 -4.37
C ILE A 506 -37.32 -18.81 -2.91
N ASN A 507 -36.87 -19.75 -2.07
CA ASN A 507 -37.20 -19.75 -0.65
C ASN A 507 -36.62 -18.52 0.07
N VAL A 508 -35.39 -18.11 -0.27
CA VAL A 508 -34.76 -16.89 0.27
C VAL A 508 -35.57 -15.66 -0.12
N ILE A 509 -35.92 -15.51 -1.39
CA ILE A 509 -36.72 -14.41 -1.92
C ILE A 509 -38.10 -14.38 -1.26
N SER A 510 -38.78 -15.52 -1.18
CA SER A 510 -40.12 -15.63 -0.58
C SER A 510 -40.12 -15.22 0.88
N LYS A 511 -39.09 -15.60 1.65
CA LYS A 511 -38.95 -15.20 3.04
C LYS A 511 -38.67 -13.70 3.17
N ALA A 512 -37.78 -13.17 2.34
CA ALA A 512 -37.44 -11.74 2.32
C ALA A 512 -38.66 -10.86 1.99
N ILE A 513 -39.52 -11.30 1.07
CA ILE A 513 -40.79 -10.62 0.74
C ILE A 513 -41.77 -10.70 1.91
N LYS A 514 -41.94 -11.87 2.53
CA LYS A 514 -42.83 -12.05 3.69
C LYS A 514 -42.46 -11.12 4.84
N SER A 515 -41.17 -10.95 5.12
CA SER A 515 -40.70 -10.00 6.14
C SER A 515 -40.90 -8.52 5.79
N ARG A 516 -41.09 -8.19 4.51
CA ARG A 516 -41.27 -6.81 4.03
C ARG A 516 -42.75 -6.42 3.97
N ASN A 517 -43.61 -7.35 3.55
CA ASN A 517 -45.06 -7.15 3.43
C ASN A 517 -45.80 -7.01 4.77
N THR A 518 -45.13 -7.20 5.91
CA THR A 518 -45.72 -6.90 7.22
C THR A 518 -45.84 -5.39 7.49
N TYR A 519 -45.21 -4.51 6.68
CA TYR A 519 -45.15 -3.07 6.98
C TYR A 519 -45.54 -2.12 5.83
N ASN A 520 -45.63 -2.55 4.57
CA ASN A 520 -45.96 -1.65 3.45
C ASN A 520 -46.83 -2.31 2.36
N ASN A 521 -47.64 -1.48 1.71
CA ASN A 521 -48.57 -1.87 0.65
C ASN A 521 -47.89 -2.63 -0.50
N SER A 522 -48.61 -3.66 -0.95
CA SER A 522 -48.26 -4.75 -1.87
C SER A 522 -47.53 -4.34 -3.17
N GLN A 523 -46.26 -4.73 -3.32
CA GLN A 523 -45.74 -5.01 -4.66
C GLN A 523 -46.38 -6.32 -5.16
N ASN A 524 -47.01 -6.30 -6.34
CA ASN A 524 -47.54 -7.50 -6.99
C ASN A 524 -46.38 -8.33 -7.56
N ILE A 525 -45.77 -9.16 -6.72
CA ILE A 525 -44.70 -10.07 -7.13
C ILE A 525 -45.32 -11.44 -7.45
N TYR A 526 -45.10 -11.92 -8.67
CA TYR A 526 -45.51 -13.26 -9.08
C TYR A 526 -44.28 -14.17 -9.15
N ILE A 527 -44.24 -15.22 -8.33
CA ILE A 527 -43.12 -16.16 -8.24
C ILE A 527 -43.51 -17.50 -8.85
N LEU A 528 -42.67 -18.03 -9.74
CA LEU A 528 -42.87 -19.30 -10.41
C LEU A 528 -41.59 -20.15 -10.34
N ASP A 529 -41.67 -21.33 -9.72
CA ASP A 529 -40.61 -22.33 -9.87
C ASP A 529 -40.86 -23.14 -11.15
N ASN A 530 -39.84 -23.33 -11.97
CA ASN A 530 -39.87 -24.05 -13.24
C ASN A 530 -40.86 -23.52 -14.31
N ALA A 531 -40.40 -22.61 -15.16
CA ALA A 531 -41.14 -21.95 -16.22
C ALA A 531 -40.91 -22.54 -17.62
N ASP A 532 -40.09 -23.59 -17.76
CA ASP A 532 -39.62 -24.07 -19.06
C ASP A 532 -40.77 -24.43 -20.02
N SER A 533 -41.81 -25.13 -19.54
CA SER A 533 -42.99 -25.49 -20.35
C SER A 533 -43.96 -24.31 -20.59
N LEU A 534 -43.92 -23.29 -19.73
CA LEU A 534 -44.80 -22.11 -19.80
C LEU A 534 -44.23 -21.01 -20.73
N LEU A 535 -42.95 -21.13 -21.11
CA LEU A 535 -42.29 -20.21 -22.03
C LEU A 535 -42.41 -20.64 -23.50
N GLU A 536 -42.99 -21.81 -23.79
CA GLU A 536 -43.12 -22.29 -25.17
C GLU A 536 -43.99 -21.35 -26.02
N PRO A 537 -43.48 -20.81 -27.16
CA PRO A 537 -44.16 -19.76 -27.93
C PRO A 537 -45.53 -20.15 -28.51
N PHE A 538 -45.82 -21.44 -28.64
CA PHE A 538 -47.04 -21.97 -29.26
C PHE A 538 -47.85 -22.88 -28.33
N SER A 539 -47.57 -22.82 -27.03
CA SER A 539 -48.36 -23.59 -26.06
C SER A 539 -49.81 -23.08 -26.03
N SER A 540 -50.76 -23.98 -26.26
CA SER A 540 -52.19 -23.73 -26.12
C SER A 540 -52.68 -23.90 -24.67
N ASP A 541 -51.79 -24.19 -23.73
CA ASP A 541 -52.13 -24.30 -22.31
C ASP A 541 -52.55 -22.93 -21.76
N THR A 542 -53.69 -22.89 -21.08
CA THR A 542 -54.23 -21.67 -20.48
C THR A 542 -53.27 -21.06 -19.47
N LYS A 543 -52.51 -21.90 -18.75
CA LYS A 543 -51.47 -21.45 -17.82
C LYS A 543 -50.31 -20.75 -18.51
N SER A 544 -49.93 -21.21 -19.70
CA SER A 544 -48.86 -20.58 -20.50
C SER A 544 -49.30 -19.19 -20.96
N GLN A 545 -50.53 -19.07 -21.47
CA GLN A 545 -51.12 -17.78 -21.86
C GLN A 545 -51.22 -16.81 -20.67
N GLU A 546 -51.66 -17.29 -19.50
CA GLU A 546 -51.72 -16.49 -18.28
C GLU A 546 -50.32 -16.00 -17.87
N PHE A 547 -49.32 -16.87 -17.89
CA PHE A 547 -47.94 -16.52 -17.54
C PHE A 547 -47.36 -15.47 -18.50
N GLN A 548 -47.52 -15.66 -19.81
CA GLN A 548 -47.07 -14.70 -20.82
C GLN A 548 -47.75 -13.34 -20.66
N SER A 549 -49.05 -13.30 -20.32
CA SER A 549 -49.75 -12.04 -20.05
C SER A 549 -49.18 -11.29 -18.84
N LYS A 550 -48.73 -12.02 -17.80
CA LYS A 550 -48.08 -11.43 -16.62
C LYS A 550 -46.69 -10.90 -16.91
N LEU A 551 -45.91 -11.59 -17.75
CA LEU A 551 -44.56 -11.14 -18.14
C LEU A 551 -44.57 -9.78 -18.85
N VAL A 552 -45.62 -9.48 -19.61
CA VAL A 552 -45.76 -8.20 -20.34
C VAL A 552 -46.34 -7.08 -19.45
N ASN A 553 -46.93 -7.43 -18.30
CA ASN A 553 -47.61 -6.45 -17.45
C ASN A 553 -46.61 -5.65 -16.60
N PRO A 554 -46.46 -4.33 -16.81
CA PRO A 554 -45.49 -3.51 -16.07
C PRO A 554 -45.83 -3.33 -14.59
N LYS A 555 -47.07 -3.67 -14.17
CA LYS A 555 -47.50 -3.59 -12.76
C LYS A 555 -47.14 -4.83 -11.94
N ILE A 556 -46.68 -5.91 -12.60
CA ILE A 556 -46.35 -7.18 -11.95
C ILE A 556 -44.87 -7.43 -12.15
N THR A 557 -44.14 -7.62 -11.06
CA THR A 557 -42.75 -8.11 -11.13
C THR A 557 -42.80 -9.63 -11.15
N VAL A 558 -42.46 -10.24 -12.29
CA VAL A 558 -42.41 -11.70 -12.42
C VAL A 558 -41.01 -12.21 -12.06
N ILE A 559 -40.93 -13.13 -11.10
CA ILE A 559 -39.72 -13.86 -10.73
C ILE A 559 -39.92 -15.31 -11.12
N PHE A 560 -39.12 -15.83 -12.05
CA PHE A 560 -39.31 -17.19 -12.56
C PHE A 560 -38.01 -17.96 -12.71
N CYS A 561 -38.06 -19.26 -12.45
CA CYS A 561 -36.94 -20.18 -12.67
C CYS A 561 -37.04 -20.88 -14.02
N ALA A 562 -35.95 -20.99 -14.77
CA ALA A 562 -35.85 -21.77 -15.99
C ALA A 562 -34.58 -22.62 -16.00
N GLN A 563 -34.57 -23.74 -16.73
CA GLN A 563 -33.38 -24.55 -16.93
C GLN A 563 -32.45 -23.95 -18.00
N ASN A 564 -33.03 -23.39 -19.05
CA ASN A 564 -32.31 -22.73 -20.14
C ASN A 564 -33.01 -21.42 -20.53
N ALA A 565 -32.34 -20.61 -21.34
CA ALA A 565 -32.89 -19.36 -21.86
C ALA A 565 -33.45 -19.47 -23.28
N ARG A 566 -33.73 -20.69 -23.77
CA ARG A 566 -34.08 -20.93 -25.18
C ARG A 566 -35.28 -20.09 -25.66
N HIS A 567 -36.24 -19.86 -24.77
CA HIS A 567 -37.47 -19.15 -25.06
C HIS A 567 -37.61 -17.81 -24.32
N ILE A 568 -36.53 -17.34 -23.67
CA ILE A 568 -36.50 -16.07 -22.96
C ILE A 568 -35.85 -15.03 -23.87
N ARG A 569 -36.56 -13.93 -24.18
CA ARG A 569 -35.98 -12.80 -24.92
C ARG A 569 -35.15 -11.95 -23.96
N ILE A 570 -33.84 -12.15 -23.99
CA ILE A 570 -32.88 -11.42 -23.16
C ILE A 570 -32.32 -10.24 -23.97
N PRO A 571 -32.23 -9.02 -23.41
CA PRO A 571 -32.63 -8.60 -22.05
C PRO A 571 -34.08 -8.10 -21.93
N GLU A 572 -34.86 -8.04 -23.01
CA GLU A 572 -36.19 -7.39 -23.05
C GLU A 572 -37.19 -7.92 -22.01
N GLN A 573 -37.29 -9.24 -21.87
CA GLN A 573 -38.24 -9.89 -20.96
C GLN A 573 -37.67 -10.13 -19.57
N ALA A 574 -36.36 -10.02 -19.40
CA ALA A 574 -35.64 -10.33 -18.16
C ALA A 574 -34.40 -9.43 -18.02
N PRO A 575 -34.60 -8.14 -17.67
CA PRO A 575 -33.49 -7.20 -17.47
C PRO A 575 -32.58 -7.63 -16.30
N VAL A 576 -33.16 -8.23 -15.26
CA VAL A 576 -32.44 -8.81 -14.12
C VAL A 576 -32.35 -10.33 -14.30
N ARG A 577 -31.14 -10.87 -14.25
CA ARG A 577 -30.89 -12.31 -14.44
C ARG A 577 -30.00 -12.82 -13.32
N ILE A 578 -30.40 -13.94 -12.70
CA ILE A 578 -29.56 -14.71 -11.80
C ILE A 578 -29.21 -16.01 -12.52
N ILE A 579 -27.97 -16.12 -12.95
CA ILE A 579 -27.48 -17.19 -13.81
C ILE A 579 -26.59 -18.11 -12.96
N PHE A 580 -26.96 -19.38 -12.85
CA PHE A 580 -26.07 -20.40 -12.30
C PHE A 580 -25.18 -20.90 -13.44
N PRO A 581 -23.89 -20.53 -13.45
CA PRO A 581 -23.03 -20.78 -14.60
C PRO A 581 -22.85 -22.28 -14.84
N THR A 582 -22.78 -22.67 -16.11
CA THR A 582 -22.64 -24.05 -16.57
C THR A 582 -21.18 -24.49 -16.67
N GLY A 583 -20.27 -23.53 -16.85
CA GLY A 583 -18.85 -23.77 -17.15
C GLY A 583 -18.54 -23.87 -18.63
N ASP A 584 -19.56 -23.87 -19.50
CA ASP A 584 -19.38 -23.70 -20.93
C ASP A 584 -19.48 -22.21 -21.29
N ALA A 585 -18.36 -21.64 -21.73
CA ALA A 585 -18.26 -20.22 -22.03
C ALA A 585 -19.25 -19.76 -23.11
N GLY A 586 -19.58 -20.62 -24.08
CA GLY A 586 -20.54 -20.30 -25.13
C GLY A 586 -21.94 -20.07 -24.58
N THR A 587 -22.46 -21.06 -23.83
CA THR A 587 -23.77 -20.95 -23.19
C THR A 587 -23.82 -19.83 -22.15
N ASP A 588 -22.82 -19.71 -21.28
CA ASP A 588 -22.80 -18.69 -20.23
C ASP A 588 -22.73 -17.25 -20.80
N THR A 589 -22.02 -17.05 -21.92
CA THR A 589 -21.99 -15.76 -22.63
C THR A 589 -23.34 -15.44 -23.27
N MET A 590 -24.03 -16.44 -23.86
CA MET A 590 -25.38 -16.26 -24.42
C MET A 590 -26.41 -15.88 -23.34
N LEU A 591 -26.24 -16.38 -22.12
CA LEU A 591 -27.06 -15.97 -20.97
C LEU A 591 -26.77 -14.53 -20.50
N GLY A 592 -25.66 -13.95 -20.97
CA GLY A 592 -25.24 -12.56 -20.76
C GLY A 592 -24.23 -12.37 -19.64
N ILE A 593 -23.50 -13.42 -19.24
CA ILE A 593 -22.33 -13.27 -18.38
C ILE A 593 -21.19 -12.66 -19.23
N PRO A 594 -20.59 -11.52 -18.83
CA PRO A 594 -19.48 -10.93 -19.57
C PRO A 594 -18.27 -11.87 -19.64
N SER A 595 -17.59 -11.89 -20.79
CA SER A 595 -16.39 -12.72 -21.02
C SER A 595 -15.30 -12.49 -19.98
N ASP A 596 -15.15 -11.25 -19.50
CA ASP A 596 -14.13 -10.90 -18.52
C ASP A 596 -14.44 -11.48 -17.14
N LEU A 597 -15.72 -11.56 -16.77
CA LEU A 597 -16.14 -12.23 -15.54
C LEU A 597 -15.96 -13.74 -15.67
N LEU A 598 -16.30 -14.34 -16.82
CA LEU A 598 -16.11 -15.78 -17.06
C LEU A 598 -14.67 -16.23 -16.90
N LYS A 599 -13.70 -15.44 -17.38
CA LYS A 599 -12.26 -15.72 -17.22
C LYS A 599 -11.81 -15.76 -15.75
N THR A 600 -12.57 -15.14 -14.85
CA THR A 600 -12.25 -15.14 -13.41
C THR A 600 -12.87 -16.31 -12.65
N LEU A 601 -13.87 -16.98 -13.21
CA LEU A 601 -14.58 -18.08 -12.55
C LEU A 601 -13.75 -19.36 -12.54
N ASN A 602 -13.87 -20.11 -11.45
CA ASN A 602 -13.12 -21.34 -11.20
C ASN A 602 -14.04 -22.55 -11.25
N VAL A 603 -13.45 -23.76 -11.28
CA VAL A 603 -14.20 -25.03 -11.20
C VAL A 603 -15.16 -25.05 -10.00
N ASP A 604 -14.70 -24.54 -8.86
CA ASP A 604 -15.49 -24.41 -7.64
C ASP A 604 -16.74 -23.54 -7.83
N ASP A 605 -16.68 -22.50 -8.68
CA ASP A 605 -17.84 -21.64 -8.90
C ASP A 605 -18.94 -22.33 -9.72
N TYR A 606 -18.54 -23.22 -10.63
CA TYR A 606 -19.46 -24.04 -11.42
C TYR A 606 -20.04 -25.22 -10.64
N GLN A 607 -19.44 -25.62 -9.52
CA GLN A 607 -19.87 -26.79 -8.75
C GLN A 607 -20.60 -26.42 -7.46
N THR A 608 -20.25 -25.29 -6.83
CA THR A 608 -20.82 -24.88 -5.54
C THR A 608 -22.32 -24.54 -5.68
N PRO A 609 -23.23 -25.22 -4.95
CA PRO A 609 -24.63 -24.85 -4.92
C PRO A 609 -24.83 -23.45 -4.34
N GLY A 610 -25.72 -22.66 -4.92
CA GLY A 610 -25.95 -21.27 -4.52
C GLY A 610 -24.91 -20.28 -5.04
N ARG A 611 -23.88 -20.74 -5.77
CA ARG A 611 -22.97 -19.86 -6.50
C ARG A 611 -23.59 -19.47 -7.85
N CYS A 612 -23.76 -18.19 -8.08
CA CYS A 612 -24.40 -17.67 -9.29
C CYS A 612 -23.84 -16.30 -9.68
N VAL A 613 -24.13 -15.87 -10.90
CA VAL A 613 -23.86 -14.52 -11.40
C VAL A 613 -25.18 -13.75 -11.48
N MET A 614 -25.22 -12.55 -10.90
CA MET A 614 -26.34 -11.63 -11.06
C MET A 614 -25.95 -10.61 -12.12
N VAL A 615 -26.73 -10.57 -13.19
CA VAL A 615 -26.61 -9.62 -14.28
C VAL A 615 -27.76 -8.64 -14.17
N ILE A 616 -27.43 -7.36 -14.06
CA ILE A 616 -28.36 -6.23 -14.11
C ILE A 616 -27.88 -5.26 -15.19
N PRO A 617 -28.71 -4.30 -15.65
CA PRO A 617 -28.27 -3.30 -16.61
C PRO A 617 -26.98 -2.61 -16.15
N GLY A 618 -25.91 -2.74 -16.95
CA GLY A 618 -24.62 -2.12 -16.70
C GLY A 618 -23.68 -2.85 -15.72
N SER A 619 -24.07 -3.97 -15.10
CA SER A 619 -23.13 -4.72 -14.24
C SER A 619 -23.45 -6.21 -14.12
N ALA A 620 -22.40 -7.00 -13.92
CA ALA A 620 -22.49 -8.41 -13.58
C ALA A 620 -21.54 -8.71 -12.42
N ASN A 621 -22.02 -9.44 -11.40
CA ASN A 621 -21.22 -9.81 -10.24
C ASN A 621 -21.40 -11.29 -9.91
N LEU A 622 -20.36 -11.91 -9.34
CA LEU A 622 -20.43 -13.25 -8.76
C LEU A 622 -21.04 -13.17 -7.35
N LEU A 623 -21.84 -14.16 -6.97
CA LEU A 623 -22.57 -14.17 -5.70
C LEU A 623 -22.60 -15.54 -5.07
N GLN A 624 -22.62 -15.54 -3.73
CA GLN A 624 -23.05 -16.69 -2.95
C GLN A 624 -24.42 -16.39 -2.33
N ILE A 625 -25.41 -17.21 -2.67
CA ILE A 625 -26.77 -17.14 -2.12
C ILE A 625 -26.80 -17.69 -0.69
N LEU A 626 -27.69 -17.13 0.13
CA LEU A 626 -27.97 -17.61 1.48
C LEU A 626 -28.48 -19.05 1.49
N SER A 627 -27.92 -19.87 2.35
CA SER A 627 -28.41 -21.21 2.63
C SER A 627 -29.35 -21.17 3.83
N PHE A 628 -30.47 -21.90 3.72
CA PHE A 628 -31.19 -22.36 4.91
C PHE A 628 -30.45 -23.59 5.44
N THR A 629 -29.97 -23.51 6.67
CA THR A 629 -29.60 -24.69 7.48
C THR A 629 -30.75 -24.99 8.42
#